data_AF-A0A7H4P9U0-F1
#
_entry.id   AF-A0A7H4P9U0-F1
#
_cell.length_a   1.000
_cell.length_b   1.000
_cell.length_c   1.000
_cell.angle_alpha   90.00
_cell.angle_beta   90.00
_cell.angle_gamma   90.00
#
_symmetry.space_group_name_H-M   'P 1'
#
loop_
_entity.id
_entity.type
_entity.pdbx_description
1 polymer ?
#
loop_
_entity_poly.entity_id
_entity_poly.type
_entity_poly.pdbx_seq_one_letter_code
_entity_poly.pdbx_strand_id
1 'polypeptide(L)'
;MAKQRGTFEEGARKRGVDGELAIKIFDLVEKFAGYGFNKSHSAAYALVSYQTLWLKAHYPAEFMAAVMTADMDNTEKVVGLVDECWRMGLKILPPDINSGLYHFHVNDDGEIVYGIGAIKGVGEGPIEAIIEARNQGGYFRELFDLCARTDIKKLNRRVLEKLIMSGAFDRLGPHRAALMNSLGDALKAADQHAKAEAIGQADMFGVLAEEPEANRAVLRQLSTVAGTGGAGWRKGDPGAVSDRAPD
;
A
#
# COMPACT_ATOMS: atom_id res chain seq x y z
N MET A 1 51.15 6.31 -21.66
CA MET A 1 50.80 5.24 -22.63
C MET A 1 51.94 4.83 -23.54
N ALA A 2 52.75 5.75 -24.09
CA ALA A 2 53.87 5.41 -25.00
C ALA A 2 54.83 4.31 -24.51
N LYS A 3 55.24 4.33 -23.22
CA LYS A 3 56.11 3.28 -22.65
C LYS A 3 55.44 1.90 -22.57
N GLN A 4 54.14 1.83 -22.32
CA GLN A 4 53.39 0.57 -22.26
C GLN A 4 53.07 0.02 -23.65
N ARG A 5 52.94 0.90 -24.65
CA ARG A 5 52.71 0.55 -26.06
C ARG A 5 53.86 -0.27 -26.64
N GLY A 6 55.12 0.14 -26.41
CA GLY A 6 56.30 -0.63 -26.83
C GLY A 6 56.40 -2.00 -26.15
N THR A 7 56.17 -2.06 -24.83
CA THR A 7 56.14 -3.32 -24.07
C THR A 7 55.06 -4.28 -24.59
N PHE A 8 53.89 -3.76 -24.97
CA PHE A 8 52.79 -4.56 -25.51
C PHE A 8 53.13 -5.16 -26.87
N GLU A 9 53.72 -4.38 -27.79
CA GLU A 9 54.14 -4.85 -29.12
C GLU A 9 55.22 -5.94 -29.03
N GLU A 10 56.27 -5.72 -28.23
CA GLU A 10 57.32 -6.72 -28.02
C GLU A 10 56.77 -8.00 -27.38
N GLY A 11 55.88 -7.86 -26.40
CA GLY A 11 55.20 -8.98 -25.76
C GLY A 11 54.30 -9.77 -26.71
N ALA A 12 53.64 -9.09 -27.65
CA ALA A 12 52.81 -9.72 -28.68
C ALA A 12 53.67 -10.48 -29.71
N ARG A 13 54.76 -9.88 -30.20
CA ARG A 13 55.71 -10.55 -31.12
C ARG A 13 56.31 -11.81 -30.53
N LYS A 14 56.67 -11.80 -29.25
CA LYS A 14 57.17 -13.00 -28.53
C LYS A 14 56.15 -14.14 -28.46
N ARG A 15 54.84 -13.83 -28.56
CA ARG A 15 53.75 -14.82 -28.63
C ARG A 15 53.37 -15.19 -30.06
N GLY A 16 54.13 -14.74 -31.06
CA GLY A 16 53.87 -15.01 -32.49
C GLY A 16 52.77 -14.16 -33.10
N VAL A 17 52.37 -13.06 -32.47
CA VAL A 17 51.37 -12.13 -33.00
C VAL A 17 52.05 -11.03 -33.80
N ASP A 18 51.49 -10.69 -34.97
CA ASP A 18 51.97 -9.59 -35.81
C ASP A 18 51.98 -8.24 -35.06
N GLY A 19 53.05 -7.46 -35.25
CA GLY A 19 53.27 -6.21 -34.52
C GLY A 19 52.31 -5.10 -34.92
N GLU A 20 51.99 -4.97 -36.21
CA GLU A 20 51.05 -3.95 -36.68
C GLU A 20 49.63 -4.24 -36.18
N LEU A 21 49.22 -5.50 -36.20
CA LEU A 21 47.94 -5.93 -35.63
C LEU A 21 47.87 -5.66 -34.12
N ALA A 22 48.95 -5.97 -33.38
CA ALA A 22 49.01 -5.73 -31.93
C ALA A 22 48.83 -4.25 -31.59
N ILE A 23 49.47 -3.35 -32.34
CA ILE A 23 49.32 -1.90 -32.13
C ILE A 23 47.89 -1.43 -32.44
N LYS A 24 47.25 -1.93 -33.51
CA LYS A 24 45.84 -1.62 -33.81
C LYS A 24 44.90 -2.07 -32.69
N ILE A 25 45.14 -3.24 -32.09
CA ILE A 25 44.36 -3.73 -30.93
C ILE A 25 44.61 -2.85 -29.70
N PHE A 26 45.86 -2.43 -29.46
CA PHE A 26 46.18 -1.53 -28.36
C PHE A 26 45.44 -0.19 -28.47
N ASP A 27 45.38 0.40 -29.67
CA ASP A 27 44.62 1.64 -29.91
C ASP A 27 43.12 1.46 -29.62
N LEU A 28 42.54 0.30 -29.93
CA LEU A 28 41.16 -0.03 -29.55
C LEU A 28 41.00 -0.15 -28.03
N VAL A 29 41.91 -0.85 -27.36
CA VAL A 29 41.89 -0.98 -25.88
C VAL A 29 41.99 0.38 -25.22
N GLU A 30 42.89 1.27 -25.67
CA GLU A 30 43.02 2.64 -25.15
C GLU A 30 41.73 3.44 -25.35
N LYS A 31 41.10 3.34 -26.53
CA LYS A 31 39.80 3.98 -26.80
C LYS A 31 38.69 3.46 -25.88
N PHE A 32 38.58 2.15 -25.69
CA PHE A 32 37.54 1.54 -24.85
C PHE A 32 37.83 1.66 -23.35
N ALA A 33 39.08 1.83 -22.94
CA ALA A 33 39.44 1.98 -21.53
C ALA A 33 38.79 3.21 -20.89
N GLY A 34 38.53 4.27 -21.67
CA GLY A 34 37.79 5.45 -21.20
C GLY A 34 36.34 5.15 -20.77
N TYR A 35 35.74 4.09 -21.30
CA TYR A 35 34.41 3.58 -20.94
C TYR A 35 34.47 2.19 -20.29
N GLY A 36 35.68 1.76 -19.89
CA GLY A 36 35.90 0.46 -19.28
C GLY A 36 35.21 0.40 -17.93
N PHE A 37 34.37 -0.62 -17.73
CA PHE A 37 33.61 -0.76 -16.49
C PHE A 37 34.18 -1.89 -15.62
N ASN A 38 34.12 -1.72 -14.30
CA ASN A 38 34.61 -2.73 -13.37
C ASN A 38 33.70 -3.97 -13.37
N LYS A 39 34.21 -5.08 -13.90
CA LYS A 39 33.43 -6.33 -14.04
C LYS A 39 33.00 -6.92 -12.70
N SER A 40 33.87 -6.91 -11.67
CA SER A 40 33.53 -7.43 -10.35
C SER A 40 32.36 -6.68 -9.69
N HIS A 41 32.37 -5.35 -9.80
CA HIS A 41 31.28 -4.50 -9.29
C HIS A 41 29.98 -4.75 -10.08
N SER A 42 30.06 -4.81 -11.41
CA SER A 42 28.88 -5.10 -12.25
C SER A 42 28.25 -6.45 -11.94
N ALA A 43 29.08 -7.49 -11.81
CA ALA A 43 28.61 -8.85 -11.58
C ALA A 43 27.88 -8.97 -10.23
N ALA A 44 28.39 -8.30 -9.19
CA ALA A 44 27.75 -8.29 -7.88
C ALA A 44 26.35 -7.65 -7.91
N TYR A 45 26.22 -6.48 -8.53
CA TYR A 45 24.91 -5.81 -8.64
C TYR A 45 23.96 -6.53 -9.61
N ALA A 46 24.47 -7.09 -10.71
CA ALA A 46 23.67 -7.88 -11.63
C ALA A 46 23.05 -9.11 -10.96
N LEU A 47 23.75 -9.73 -10.00
CA LEU A 47 23.20 -10.83 -9.20
C LEU A 47 21.98 -10.38 -8.38
N VAL A 48 22.05 -9.22 -7.72
CA VAL A 48 20.91 -8.67 -6.97
C VAL A 48 19.74 -8.36 -7.90
N SER A 49 19.99 -7.75 -9.06
CA SER A 49 18.95 -7.52 -10.08
C SER A 49 18.32 -8.83 -10.59
N TYR A 50 19.13 -9.89 -10.74
CA TYR A 50 18.62 -11.19 -11.14
C TYR A 50 17.76 -11.83 -10.04
N GLN A 51 18.18 -11.72 -8.78
CA GLN A 51 17.40 -12.22 -7.63
C GLN A 51 16.04 -11.52 -7.52
N THR A 52 15.99 -10.19 -7.67
CA THR A 52 14.71 -9.46 -7.63
C THR A 52 13.83 -9.81 -8.82
N LEU A 53 14.42 -9.97 -10.02
CA LEU A 53 13.68 -10.44 -11.19
C LEU A 53 13.12 -11.84 -10.99
N TRP A 54 13.91 -12.76 -10.43
CA TRP A 54 13.48 -14.14 -10.16
C TRP A 54 12.31 -14.17 -9.18
N LEU A 55 12.37 -13.39 -8.09
CA LEU A 55 11.27 -13.26 -7.14
C LEU A 55 10.02 -12.68 -7.81
N LYS A 56 10.17 -11.61 -8.61
CA LYS A 56 9.05 -11.02 -9.35
C LYS A 56 8.43 -11.99 -10.37
N ALA A 57 9.22 -12.89 -10.95
CA ALA A 57 8.75 -13.86 -11.94
C ALA A 57 8.00 -15.06 -11.32
N HIS A 58 8.44 -15.53 -10.14
CA HIS A 58 7.91 -16.74 -9.50
C HIS A 58 6.95 -16.49 -8.34
N TYR A 59 7.11 -15.38 -7.61
CA TYR A 59 6.29 -14.97 -6.47
C TYR A 59 5.88 -13.49 -6.62
N PRO A 60 5.13 -13.14 -7.68
CA PRO A 60 4.87 -11.76 -8.03
C PRO A 60 4.06 -11.00 -6.97
N ALA A 61 3.08 -11.65 -6.33
CA ALA A 61 2.22 -11.00 -5.35
C ALA A 61 3.01 -10.62 -4.08
N GLU A 62 3.79 -11.56 -3.55
CA GLU A 62 4.60 -11.39 -2.35
C GLU A 62 5.75 -10.43 -2.59
N PHE A 63 6.41 -10.53 -3.75
CA PHE A 63 7.47 -9.60 -4.14
C PHE A 63 6.94 -8.18 -4.26
N MET A 64 5.80 -7.98 -4.94
CA MET A 64 5.23 -6.64 -5.09
C MET A 64 4.75 -6.09 -3.73
N ALA A 65 4.12 -6.90 -2.87
CA ALA A 65 3.77 -6.49 -1.52
C ALA A 65 5.00 -6.07 -0.68
N ALA A 66 6.12 -6.78 -0.81
CA ALA A 66 7.37 -6.43 -0.15
C ALA A 66 7.98 -5.11 -0.67
N VAL A 67 7.97 -4.88 -1.99
CA VAL A 67 8.45 -3.63 -2.60
C VAL A 67 7.58 -2.45 -2.19
N MET A 68 6.25 -2.61 -2.19
CA MET A 68 5.31 -1.59 -1.71
C MET A 68 5.49 -1.28 -0.23
N THR A 69 5.83 -2.29 0.57
CA THR A 69 6.16 -2.12 1.99
C THR A 69 7.46 -1.35 2.19
N ALA A 70 8.50 -1.64 1.41
CA ALA A 70 9.80 -0.97 1.53
C ALA A 70 9.74 0.54 1.22
N ASP A 71 8.86 0.95 0.30
CA ASP A 71 8.67 2.34 -0.12
C ASP A 71 7.35 2.94 0.42
N MET A 72 6.76 2.36 1.48
CA MET A 72 5.41 2.72 1.95
C MET A 72 5.25 4.18 2.40
N ASP A 73 6.33 4.81 2.85
CA ASP A 73 6.35 6.22 3.25
C ASP A 73 6.30 7.18 2.05
N ASN A 74 6.67 6.69 0.86
CA ASN A 74 6.68 7.47 -0.37
C ASN A 74 5.42 7.19 -1.20
N THR A 75 4.39 7.99 -0.99
CA THR A 75 3.10 7.83 -1.68
C THR A 75 3.20 7.89 -3.20
N GLU A 76 4.13 8.67 -3.76
CA GLU A 76 4.29 8.78 -5.21
C GLU A 76 4.83 7.47 -5.82
N LYS A 77 5.79 6.83 -5.14
CA LYS A 77 6.29 5.52 -5.55
C LYS A 77 5.24 4.43 -5.41
N VAL A 78 4.48 4.44 -4.31
CA VAL A 78 3.42 3.44 -4.08
C VAL A 78 2.39 3.46 -5.22
N VAL A 79 2.00 4.65 -5.71
CA VAL A 79 1.09 4.76 -6.87
C VAL A 79 1.67 4.06 -8.10
N GLY A 80 2.93 4.32 -8.45
CA GLY A 80 3.56 3.64 -9.59
C GLY A 80 3.67 2.12 -9.42
N LEU A 81 3.84 1.63 -8.18
CA LEU A 81 3.86 0.20 -7.87
C LEU A 81 2.47 -0.43 -7.96
N VAL A 82 1.40 0.28 -7.54
CA VAL A 82 0.00 -0.15 -7.72
C VAL A 82 -0.32 -0.31 -9.20
N ASP A 83 0.06 0.65 -10.03
CA ASP A 83 -0.18 0.59 -11.48
C ASP A 83 0.52 -0.60 -12.12
N GLU A 84 1.76 -0.90 -11.69
CA GLU A 84 2.49 -2.07 -12.14
C GLU A 84 1.81 -3.38 -11.71
N CYS A 85 1.33 -3.48 -10.46
CA CYS A 85 0.55 -4.62 -9.99
C CYS A 85 -0.67 -4.87 -10.89
N TRP A 86 -1.43 -3.82 -11.23
CA TRP A 86 -2.57 -3.94 -12.13
C TRP A 86 -2.19 -4.38 -13.54
N ARG A 87 -1.08 -3.85 -14.08
CA ARG A 87 -0.54 -4.29 -15.38
C ARG A 87 -0.10 -5.74 -15.39
N MET A 88 0.39 -6.24 -14.25
CA MET A 88 0.73 -7.66 -14.06
C MET A 88 -0.50 -8.55 -13.86
N GLY A 89 -1.70 -7.97 -13.74
CA GLY A 89 -2.94 -8.70 -13.46
C GLY A 89 -3.11 -9.10 -11.99
N LEU A 90 -2.32 -8.51 -11.08
CA LEU A 90 -2.45 -8.73 -9.64
C LEU A 90 -3.62 -7.94 -9.10
N LYS A 91 -4.39 -8.58 -8.21
CA LYS A 91 -5.52 -7.94 -7.53
C LYS A 91 -5.03 -7.30 -6.24
N ILE A 92 -5.35 -6.02 -6.08
CA ILE A 92 -5.08 -5.26 -4.86
C ILE A 92 -6.42 -4.96 -4.19
N LEU A 93 -6.57 -5.41 -2.95
CA LEU A 93 -7.72 -5.11 -2.13
C LEU A 93 -7.53 -3.78 -1.40
N PRO A 94 -8.60 -2.99 -1.18
CA PRO A 94 -8.53 -1.80 -0.34
C PRO A 94 -8.12 -2.16 1.09
N PRO A 95 -7.65 -1.17 1.89
CA PRO A 95 -7.40 -1.40 3.30
C PRO A 95 -8.71 -1.87 3.97
N ASP A 96 -8.58 -2.70 5.01
CA ASP A 96 -9.69 -3.18 5.83
C ASP A 96 -9.21 -3.25 7.27
N ILE A 97 -10.01 -2.76 8.23
CA ILE A 97 -9.63 -2.79 9.64
C ILE A 97 -9.62 -4.22 10.19
N ASN A 98 -10.46 -5.10 9.65
CA ASN A 98 -10.58 -6.47 10.15
C ASN A 98 -9.48 -7.39 9.60
N SER A 99 -9.11 -7.28 8.32
CA SER A 99 -8.04 -8.10 7.75
C SER A 99 -6.70 -7.39 7.56
N GLY A 100 -6.68 -6.06 7.54
CA GLY A 100 -5.49 -5.26 7.26
C GLY A 100 -4.40 -5.37 8.34
N LEU A 101 -3.15 -5.28 7.91
CA LEU A 101 -1.98 -5.17 8.76
C LEU A 101 -1.34 -3.78 8.56
N TYR A 102 -0.30 -3.48 9.35
CA TYR A 102 0.46 -2.24 9.16
C TYR A 102 1.10 -2.18 7.77
N HIS A 103 1.83 -3.25 7.40
CA HIS A 103 2.45 -3.42 6.09
C HIS A 103 1.50 -4.07 5.07
N PHE A 104 1.85 -3.98 3.79
CA PHE A 104 1.17 -4.74 2.74
C PHE A 104 1.40 -6.22 2.97
N HIS A 105 0.37 -7.03 2.77
CA HIS A 105 0.47 -8.48 2.88
C HIS A 105 -0.34 -9.15 1.77
N VAL A 106 -0.08 -10.44 1.57
CA VAL A 106 -0.80 -11.26 0.60
C VAL A 106 -1.73 -12.18 1.38
N ASN A 107 -3.00 -12.27 0.97
CA ASN A 107 -3.95 -13.22 1.56
C ASN A 107 -3.79 -14.63 0.98
N ASP A 108 -4.51 -15.62 1.52
CA ASP A 108 -4.43 -17.01 1.05
C ASP A 108 -4.87 -17.18 -0.42
N ASP A 109 -5.64 -16.23 -0.95
CA ASP A 109 -6.10 -16.19 -2.35
C ASP A 109 -5.06 -15.57 -3.31
N GLY A 110 -3.90 -15.13 -2.81
CA GLY A 110 -2.84 -14.50 -3.61
C GLY A 110 -3.08 -13.02 -3.96
N GLU A 111 -4.03 -12.37 -3.29
CA GLU A 111 -4.38 -10.96 -3.47
C GLU A 111 -3.60 -10.08 -2.48
N ILE A 112 -3.15 -8.91 -2.95
CA ILE A 112 -2.40 -7.96 -2.13
C ILE A 112 -3.40 -7.12 -1.33
N VAL A 113 -3.36 -7.22 0.00
CA VAL A 113 -4.15 -6.38 0.90
C VAL A 113 -3.36 -5.12 1.23
N TYR A 114 -4.01 -3.98 1.05
CA TYR A 114 -3.40 -2.67 1.31
C TYR A 114 -2.99 -2.54 2.79
N GLY A 115 -1.74 -2.15 3.04
CA GLY A 115 -1.25 -1.87 4.39
C GLY A 115 -1.87 -0.59 4.94
N ILE A 116 -2.42 -0.66 6.16
CA ILE A 116 -3.05 0.51 6.81
C ILE A 116 -2.01 1.62 7.06
N GLY A 117 -0.74 1.25 7.23
CA GLY A 117 0.39 2.18 7.40
C GLY A 117 0.64 3.09 6.20
N ALA A 118 0.27 2.65 4.99
CA ALA A 118 0.44 3.46 3.78
C ALA A 118 -0.62 4.57 3.62
N ILE A 119 -1.58 4.69 4.55
CA ILE A 119 -2.61 5.73 4.50
C ILE A 119 -2.05 7.06 5.02
N LYS A 120 -1.96 8.05 4.13
CA LYS A 120 -1.31 9.33 4.42
C LYS A 120 -1.85 10.03 5.68
N GLY A 121 -1.01 10.08 6.71
CA GLY A 121 -1.25 10.75 7.98
C GLY A 121 -2.28 10.07 8.88
N VAL A 122 -2.38 8.75 8.74
CA VAL A 122 -2.60 7.82 9.85
C VAL A 122 -1.21 7.51 10.42
N GLY A 123 -1.00 7.65 11.73
CA GLY A 123 0.29 7.34 12.36
C GLY A 123 0.39 5.86 12.74
N GLU A 124 1.60 5.39 13.01
CA GLU A 124 1.87 4.01 13.47
C GLU A 124 1.14 3.67 14.77
N GLY A 125 1.26 4.52 15.81
CA GLY A 125 0.62 4.27 17.11
C GLY A 125 -0.91 4.02 17.05
N PRO A 126 -1.71 4.84 16.33
CA PRO A 126 -3.12 4.54 16.09
C PRO A 126 -3.38 3.19 15.42
N ILE A 127 -2.54 2.75 14.49
CA ILE A 127 -2.71 1.48 13.77
C ILE A 127 -2.38 0.31 14.69
N GLU A 128 -1.29 0.39 15.43
CA GLU A 128 -0.93 -0.60 16.44
C GLU A 128 -2.05 -0.76 17.47
N ALA A 129 -2.64 0.35 17.94
CA ALA A 129 -3.76 0.32 18.88
C ALA A 129 -4.99 -0.40 18.30
N ILE A 130 -5.30 -0.20 17.01
CA ILE A 130 -6.40 -0.91 16.33
C ILE A 130 -6.10 -2.42 16.24
N ILE A 131 -4.89 -2.77 15.83
CA ILE A 131 -4.47 -4.18 15.68
C ILE A 131 -4.48 -4.88 17.04
N GLU A 132 -3.98 -4.22 18.09
CA GLU A 132 -3.99 -4.75 19.45
C GLU A 132 -5.42 -4.96 19.96
N ALA A 133 -6.28 -3.95 19.81
CA ALA A 133 -7.70 -4.07 20.18
C ALA A 133 -8.38 -5.22 19.43
N ARG A 134 -8.06 -5.42 18.14
CA ARG A 134 -8.54 -6.54 17.33
C ARG A 134 -8.05 -7.88 17.86
N ASN A 135 -6.77 -7.99 18.20
CA ASN A 135 -6.19 -9.23 18.70
C ASN A 135 -6.80 -9.66 20.05
N GLN A 136 -7.16 -8.68 20.90
CA GLN A 136 -7.77 -8.95 22.20
C GLN A 136 -9.27 -9.30 22.12
N GLY A 137 -10.04 -8.59 21.28
CA GLY A 137 -11.51 -8.73 21.24
C GLY A 137 -12.08 -9.35 19.96
N GLY A 138 -11.24 -9.82 19.04
CA GLY A 138 -11.64 -10.36 17.74
C GLY A 138 -12.01 -9.27 16.71
N TYR A 139 -12.70 -9.67 15.63
CA TYR A 139 -13.13 -8.74 14.58
C TYR A 139 -14.08 -7.67 15.11
N PHE A 140 -13.97 -6.46 14.57
CA PHE A 140 -14.90 -5.39 14.84
C PHE A 140 -16.19 -5.62 14.07
N ARG A 141 -17.34 -5.43 14.73
CA ARG A 141 -18.65 -5.60 14.11
C ARG A 141 -19.16 -4.32 13.43
N GLU A 142 -18.88 -3.19 14.06
CA GLU A 142 -19.36 -1.88 13.64
C GLU A 142 -18.43 -0.76 14.12
N LEU A 143 -18.69 0.46 13.67
CA LEU A 143 -17.89 1.64 14.06
C LEU A 143 -17.92 1.89 15.58
N PHE A 144 -19.08 1.69 16.23
CA PHE A 144 -19.23 1.88 17.67
C PHE A 144 -18.39 0.88 18.47
N ASP A 145 -18.35 -0.38 18.04
CA ASP A 145 -17.53 -1.44 18.63
C ASP A 145 -16.02 -1.09 18.56
N LEU A 146 -15.55 -0.58 17.43
CA LEU A 146 -14.17 -0.08 17.30
C LEU A 146 -13.89 1.07 18.26
N CYS A 147 -14.78 2.07 18.32
CA CYS A 147 -14.61 3.24 19.17
C CYS A 147 -14.67 2.88 20.66
N ALA A 148 -15.48 1.90 21.06
CA ALA A 148 -15.58 1.45 22.45
C ALA A 148 -14.34 0.65 22.89
N ARG A 149 -13.77 -0.16 21.98
CA ARG A 149 -12.63 -1.04 22.28
C ARG A 149 -11.27 -0.37 22.18
N THR A 150 -11.18 0.73 21.42
CA THR A 150 -9.91 1.44 21.24
C THR A 150 -9.93 2.76 21.99
N ASP A 151 -8.88 3.04 22.77
CA ASP A 151 -8.77 4.29 23.51
C ASP A 151 -8.80 5.52 22.57
N ILE A 152 -9.79 6.39 22.76
CA ILE A 152 -10.01 7.62 22.00
C ILE A 152 -8.81 8.58 22.13
N LYS A 153 -8.02 8.47 23.21
CA LYS A 153 -6.77 9.25 23.33
C LYS A 153 -5.73 8.82 22.30
N LYS A 154 -5.75 7.55 21.86
CA LYS A 154 -4.87 7.02 20.82
C LYS A 154 -5.46 7.22 19.42
N LEU A 155 -6.79 7.15 19.27
CA LEU A 155 -7.48 7.40 18.01
C LEU A 155 -8.17 8.76 17.95
N ASN A 156 -7.49 9.73 17.34
CA ASN A 156 -8.09 11.03 17.02
C ASN A 156 -9.16 10.89 15.92
N ARG A 157 -10.25 11.65 16.03
CA ARG A 157 -11.25 11.86 14.97
C ARG A 157 -10.61 11.99 13.58
N ARG A 158 -9.59 12.85 13.41
CA ARG A 158 -8.92 13.05 12.11
C ARG A 158 -8.36 11.76 11.49
N VAL A 159 -7.92 10.82 12.32
CA VAL A 159 -7.41 9.52 11.87
C VAL A 159 -8.56 8.65 11.39
N LEU A 160 -9.66 8.58 12.14
CA LEU A 160 -10.86 7.83 11.77
C LEU A 160 -11.49 8.36 10.48
N GLU A 161 -11.53 9.68 10.29
CA GLU A 161 -12.02 10.28 9.04
C GLU A 161 -11.20 9.82 7.83
N LYS A 162 -9.87 9.81 7.95
CA LYS A 162 -8.98 9.31 6.89
C LYS A 162 -9.15 7.83 6.63
N LEU A 163 -9.30 7.02 7.68
CA LEU A 163 -9.54 5.58 7.55
C LEU A 163 -10.87 5.33 6.82
N ILE A 164 -11.95 6.06 7.14
CA ILE A 164 -13.23 5.97 6.43
C ILE A 164 -13.06 6.39 4.96
N MET A 165 -12.37 7.50 4.69
CA MET A 165 -12.13 7.96 3.32
C MET A 165 -11.28 6.98 2.49
N SER A 166 -10.35 6.27 3.13
CA SER A 166 -9.50 5.27 2.47
C SER A 166 -10.22 3.96 2.13
N GLY A 167 -11.43 3.74 2.67
CA GLY A 167 -12.20 2.50 2.48
C GLY A 167 -11.97 1.43 3.54
N ALA A 168 -11.18 1.72 4.58
CA ALA A 168 -10.87 0.78 5.66
C ALA A 168 -12.09 0.27 6.44
N PHE A 169 -13.22 0.98 6.34
CA PHE A 169 -14.49 0.66 6.99
C PHE A 169 -15.58 0.17 6.03
N ASP A 170 -15.29 -0.04 4.74
CA ASP A 170 -16.32 -0.34 3.74
C ASP A 170 -17.07 -1.66 4.01
N ARG A 171 -16.48 -2.57 4.78
CA ARG A 171 -17.11 -3.82 5.22
C ARG A 171 -17.99 -3.66 6.47
N LEU A 172 -17.79 -2.60 7.24
CA LEU A 172 -18.45 -2.38 8.55
C LEU A 172 -19.73 -1.55 8.42
N GLY A 173 -19.90 -0.81 7.33
CA GLY A 173 -21.09 0.03 7.14
C GLY A 173 -21.51 0.09 5.67
N PRO A 174 -22.80 0.35 5.41
CA PRO A 174 -23.34 0.34 4.05
C PRO A 174 -22.80 1.49 3.19
N HIS A 175 -22.51 2.65 3.81
CA HIS A 175 -22.06 3.86 3.11
C HIS A 175 -21.04 4.66 3.92
N ARG A 176 -19.95 5.10 3.28
CA ARG A 176 -18.92 5.97 3.89
C ARG A 176 -19.49 7.28 4.43
N ALA A 177 -20.49 7.85 3.75
CA ALA A 177 -21.16 9.08 4.21
C ALA A 177 -21.92 8.88 5.53
N ALA A 178 -22.59 7.74 5.70
CA ALA A 178 -23.27 7.39 6.94
C ALA A 178 -22.25 7.22 8.08
N LEU A 179 -21.16 6.50 7.82
CA LEU A 179 -20.07 6.30 8.78
C LEU A 179 -19.43 7.64 9.23
N MET A 180 -19.20 8.55 8.28
CA MET A 180 -18.68 9.88 8.59
C MET A 180 -19.61 10.71 9.47
N ASN A 181 -20.92 10.63 9.24
CA ASN A 181 -21.90 11.35 10.04
C ASN A 181 -22.01 10.75 11.46
N SER A 182 -22.03 9.42 11.57
CA SER A 182 -22.12 8.71 12.85
C SER A 182 -20.85 8.81 13.71
N LEU A 183 -19.71 9.19 13.12
CA LEU A 183 -18.42 9.24 13.81
C LEU A 183 -18.43 10.13 15.06
N GLY A 184 -19.12 11.27 15.00
CA GLY A 184 -19.21 12.19 16.13
C GLY A 184 -19.95 11.59 17.32
N ASP A 185 -21.03 10.87 17.05
CA ASP A 185 -21.86 10.25 18.09
C ASP A 185 -21.20 8.98 18.64
N ALA A 186 -20.54 8.19 17.79
CA ALA A 186 -19.75 7.03 18.21
C ALA A 186 -18.61 7.41 19.18
N LEU A 187 -17.88 8.48 18.89
CA LEU A 187 -16.82 8.98 19.77
C LEU A 187 -17.37 9.49 21.11
N LYS A 188 -18.53 10.17 21.11
CA LYS A 188 -19.17 10.63 22.36
C LYS A 188 -19.64 9.46 23.22
N ALA A 189 -20.28 8.46 22.60
CA ALA A 189 -20.76 7.27 23.30
C ALA A 189 -19.59 6.50 23.93
N ALA A 190 -18.49 6.33 23.19
CA ALA A 190 -17.30 5.67 23.72
C ALA A 190 -16.63 6.45 24.88
N ASP A 191 -16.57 7.79 24.81
CA ASP A 191 -16.02 8.62 25.90
C ASP A 191 -16.90 8.55 27.16
N GLN A 192 -18.22 8.54 27.00
CA GLN A 192 -19.16 8.35 28.10
C GLN A 192 -19.01 6.97 28.75
N HIS A 193 -18.89 5.92 27.95
CA HIS A 193 -18.65 4.56 28.44
C HIS A 193 -17.34 4.46 29.23
N ALA A 194 -16.24 4.98 28.68
CA ALA A 194 -14.94 4.98 29.36
C ALA A 194 -14.96 5.77 30.69
N LYS A 195 -15.71 6.87 30.75
CA LYS A 195 -15.91 7.63 31.99
C LYS A 195 -16.73 6.88 33.03
N ALA A 196 -17.82 6.24 32.62
CA ALA A 196 -18.68 5.45 33.51
C ALA A 196 -17.88 4.28 34.13
N GLU A 197 -17.10 3.57 33.32
CA GLU A 197 -16.22 2.49 33.75
C GLU A 197 -15.14 2.96 34.72
N ALA A 198 -14.47 4.09 34.42
CA ALA A 198 -13.43 4.65 35.30
C ALA A 198 -13.96 5.11 36.67
N ILE A 199 -15.24 5.48 36.75
CA ILE A 199 -15.91 5.92 37.98
C ILE A 199 -16.48 4.70 38.75
N GLY A 200 -16.36 3.48 38.22
CA GLY A 200 -16.96 2.28 38.81
C GLY A 200 -18.49 2.26 38.75
N GLN A 201 -19.08 3.15 37.96
CA GLN A 201 -20.49 3.09 37.61
C GLN A 201 -20.66 2.02 36.54
N ALA A 202 -20.94 0.79 36.96
CA ALA A 202 -21.63 -0.14 36.07
C ALA A 202 -22.98 0.48 35.71
N ASP A 203 -23.26 0.60 34.42
CA ASP A 203 -24.57 1.07 33.96
C ASP A 203 -25.65 0.09 34.45
N MET A 204 -26.32 0.45 35.56
CA MET A 204 -27.42 -0.31 36.16
C MET A 204 -28.65 -0.38 35.24
N PHE A 205 -28.68 0.43 34.17
CA PHE A 205 -29.70 0.41 33.12
C PHE A 205 -29.12 -0.03 31.76
N GLY A 206 -28.00 -0.76 31.80
CA GLY A 206 -27.25 -1.26 30.66
C GLY A 206 -28.13 -1.53 29.45
N VAL A 207 -28.05 -0.63 28.48
CA VAL A 207 -28.61 -0.79 27.13
C VAL A 207 -30.06 -1.29 27.13
N LEU A 208 -30.97 -0.57 27.80
CA LEU A 208 -32.33 -0.41 27.28
C LEU A 208 -32.40 0.72 26.23
N ALA A 209 -31.32 0.88 25.44
CA ALA A 209 -31.54 1.32 24.09
C ALA A 209 -32.21 0.13 23.40
N GLU A 210 -33.55 0.15 23.37
CA GLU A 210 -34.31 -0.44 22.28
C GLU A 210 -33.45 -0.34 21.01
N GLU A 211 -33.30 -1.43 20.26
CA GLU A 211 -32.81 -1.34 18.88
C GLU A 211 -33.45 -0.08 18.29
N PRO A 212 -32.68 0.93 17.85
CA PRO A 212 -33.31 2.12 17.32
C PRO A 212 -33.98 1.68 16.01
N GLU A 213 -35.27 1.32 16.10
CA GLU A 213 -36.16 1.13 14.96
C GLU A 213 -36.13 2.39 14.08
N ALA A 214 -35.78 3.54 14.66
CA ALA A 214 -35.48 4.78 13.97
C ALA A 214 -34.31 4.68 12.96
N ASN A 215 -33.22 3.96 13.23
CA ASN A 215 -32.11 3.81 12.29
C ASN A 215 -32.36 2.75 11.22
N ARG A 216 -33.09 1.67 11.55
CA ARG A 216 -33.60 0.73 10.53
C ARG A 216 -34.61 1.41 9.61
N ALA A 217 -35.46 2.30 10.14
CA ALA A 217 -36.43 3.05 9.32
C ALA A 217 -35.75 4.06 8.39
N VAL A 218 -34.71 4.79 8.84
CA VAL A 218 -33.96 5.73 8.00
C VAL A 218 -33.15 5.00 6.92
N LEU A 219 -32.47 3.89 7.26
CA LEU A 219 -31.76 3.07 6.27
C LEU A 219 -32.72 2.34 5.30
N ARG A 220 -33.93 1.99 5.75
CA ARG A 220 -34.97 1.37 4.92
C ARG A 220 -35.72 2.38 4.04
N GLN A 221 -35.83 3.63 4.48
CA GLN A 221 -36.34 4.76 3.67
C GLN A 221 -35.33 5.17 2.59
N LEU A 222 -34.04 5.19 2.91
CA LEU A 222 -32.99 5.47 1.92
C LEU A 222 -32.85 4.36 0.86
N SER A 223 -33.08 3.09 1.23
CA SER A 223 -33.10 1.98 0.27
C SER A 223 -34.36 1.94 -0.60
N THR A 224 -35.50 2.45 -0.12
CA THR A 224 -36.72 2.61 -0.95
C THR A 224 -36.61 3.81 -1.91
N VAL A 225 -35.93 4.89 -1.52
CA VAL A 225 -35.67 6.03 -2.42
C VAL A 225 -34.61 5.70 -3.49
N ALA A 226 -33.65 4.82 -3.19
CA ALA A 226 -32.70 4.31 -4.19
C ALA A 226 -33.34 3.34 -5.20
N GLY A 227 -34.52 2.77 -4.89
CA GLY A 227 -35.25 1.84 -5.75
C GLY A 227 -36.01 2.49 -6.91
N THR A 228 -36.17 3.81 -6.92
CA THR A 228 -36.94 4.54 -7.97
C THR A 228 -36.08 5.41 -8.90
N GLY A 229 -34.75 5.35 -8.77
CA GLY A 229 -33.81 6.13 -9.59
C GLY A 229 -32.77 5.33 -10.38
N GLY A 230 -32.91 4.00 -10.46
CA GLY A 230 -31.91 3.12 -11.09
C GLY A 230 -31.97 3.10 -12.62
N ALA A 231 -31.58 4.19 -13.28
CA ALA A 231 -31.25 4.18 -14.71
C ALA A 231 -29.98 5.02 -14.98
N GLY A 232 -28.91 4.33 -15.41
CA GLY A 232 -27.56 4.87 -15.59
C GLY A 232 -26.82 4.79 -14.25
N TRP A 233 -25.77 4.00 -14.07
CA TRP A 233 -24.50 4.09 -14.77
C TRP A 233 -23.90 2.71 -15.01
N ARG A 234 -23.56 2.43 -16.28
CA ARG A 234 -22.79 1.24 -16.68
C ARG A 234 -21.30 1.45 -16.39
N LYS A 235 -20.64 0.32 -16.12
CA LYS A 235 -19.20 0.03 -16.20
C LYS A 235 -18.49 0.74 -17.37
N GLY A 236 -17.26 1.22 -17.14
CA GLY A 236 -16.27 1.43 -18.20
C GLY A 236 -15.26 2.56 -17.96
N ASP A 237 -13.97 2.19 -17.88
CA ASP A 237 -12.74 2.94 -18.20
C ASP A 237 -12.29 4.17 -17.38
N PRO A 238 -11.17 4.04 -16.62
CA PRO A 238 -10.25 5.14 -16.38
C PRO A 238 -9.12 5.08 -17.42
N GLY A 239 -9.32 5.71 -18.58
CA GLY A 239 -8.30 5.71 -19.63
C GLY A 239 -8.65 6.53 -20.86
N ALA A 240 -8.81 7.84 -20.74
CA ALA A 240 -8.74 8.76 -21.88
C ALA A 240 -8.47 10.20 -21.42
N VAL A 241 -7.21 10.62 -21.46
CA VAL A 241 -6.86 12.03 -21.59
C VAL A 241 -6.01 12.14 -22.85
N SER A 242 -6.64 12.53 -23.96
CA SER A 242 -5.94 13.05 -25.12
C SER A 242 -6.68 14.28 -25.65
N ASP A 243 -5.92 15.38 -25.66
CA ASP A 243 -5.91 16.47 -26.64
C ASP A 243 -7.17 17.28 -26.98
N ARG A 244 -6.97 18.59 -26.74
CA ARG A 244 -7.36 19.77 -27.54
C ARG A 244 -8.84 20.14 -27.66
N ALA A 245 -9.12 21.38 -27.27
CA ALA A 245 -10.14 22.21 -27.90
C ALA A 245 -9.51 23.57 -28.27
N PRO A 246 -9.80 24.12 -29.46
CA PRO A 246 -9.50 25.51 -29.82
C PRO A 246 -10.64 26.45 -29.41
N ASP A 247 -10.29 27.70 -29.15
CA ASP A 247 -10.97 28.93 -29.57
C ASP A 247 -9.90 30.04 -29.71
#